data_AF-A0A529NBU0-F1
#
_entry.id   AF-A0A529NBU0-F1
#
_cell.length_a   1.000
_cell.length_b   1.000
_cell.length_c   1.000
_cell.angle_alpha   90.00
_cell.angle_beta   90.00
_cell.angle_gamma   90.00
#
_symmetry.space_group_name_H-M   'P 1'
#
loop_
_entity.id
_entity.type
_entity.pdbx_description
1 polymer ?
#
loop_
_entity_poly.entity_id
_entity_poly.type
_entity_poly.pdbx_seq_one_letter_code
_entity_poly.pdbx_strand_id
1 'polypeptide(L)'
;MAQERENHREDVVGRANVEDTPELLAYYDELARHKAGALWTVANKIEPWEPKSQSVPVVWRYRDLRAHVLRSVELVTPEKAGRRVVYLNNPGRTDVAAAVGWIYG
;
A
#
# COMPACT_ATOMS: atom_id res chain seq x y z
N MET A 1 -13.26 2.66 26.21
CA MET A 1 -12.75 1.37 25.72
C MET A 1 -11.33 1.63 25.26
N ALA A 2 -10.33 1.02 25.90
CA ALA A 2 -8.96 1.12 25.42
C ALA A 2 -8.92 0.44 24.04
N GLN A 3 -8.49 1.18 23.02
CA GLN A 3 -8.35 0.64 21.68
C GLN A 3 -7.27 -0.44 21.72
N GLU A 4 -7.56 -1.63 21.21
CA GLU A 4 -6.58 -2.71 21.11
C GLU A 4 -5.39 -2.20 20.27
N ARG A 5 -4.22 -2.09 20.89
CA ARG A 5 -3.02 -1.55 20.25
C ARG A 5 -2.32 -2.69 19.54
N GLU A 6 -2.17 -2.60 18.21
CA GLU A 6 -1.32 -3.52 17.47
C GLU A 6 0.11 -3.44 18.03
N ASN A 7 0.66 -4.57 18.45
CA ASN A 7 2.02 -4.68 18.94
C ASN A 7 2.90 -5.31 17.84
N HIS A 8 3.96 -4.60 17.43
CA HIS A 8 4.89 -5.04 16.38
C HIS A 8 6.28 -5.38 16.93
N ARG A 9 6.39 -5.86 18.16
CA ARG A 9 7.69 -6.20 18.77
C ARG A 9 8.41 -7.32 18.03
N GLU A 10 9.73 -7.19 17.91
CA GLU A 10 10.62 -8.24 17.41
C GLU A 10 11.83 -8.35 18.31
N ASP A 11 12.17 -9.58 18.74
CA ASP A 11 13.35 -9.85 19.56
C ASP A 11 14.62 -9.96 18.71
N VAL A 12 14.98 -8.86 18.04
CA VAL A 12 16.16 -8.75 17.17
C VAL A 12 16.86 -7.42 17.44
N VAL A 13 18.18 -7.45 17.60
CA VAL A 13 18.99 -6.25 17.83
C VAL A 13 18.77 -5.24 16.70
N GLY A 14 18.44 -3.99 17.06
CA GLY A 14 18.10 -2.92 16.12
C GLY A 14 16.62 -2.84 15.74
N ARG A 15 15.77 -3.76 16.21
CA ARG A 15 14.31 -3.70 16.07
C ARG A 15 13.66 -3.20 17.36
N ALA A 16 12.45 -2.66 17.22
CA ALA A 16 11.67 -2.24 18.38
C ALA A 16 11.19 -3.47 19.17
N ASN A 17 11.53 -3.54 20.46
CA ASN A 17 11.09 -4.59 21.38
C ASN A 17 10.62 -4.01 22.73
N VAL A 18 9.91 -2.88 22.70
CA VAL A 18 9.45 -2.18 23.90
C VAL A 18 8.18 -2.84 24.45
N GLU A 19 8.17 -3.18 25.74
CA GLU A 19 7.03 -3.78 26.43
C GLU A 19 5.88 -2.80 26.66
N ASP A 20 4.65 -3.31 26.72
CA ASP A 20 3.46 -2.53 27.02
C ASP A 20 3.22 -2.46 28.54
N THR A 21 3.99 -1.62 29.25
CA THR A 21 3.75 -1.35 30.68
C THR A 21 2.63 -0.32 30.86
N PRO A 22 1.90 -0.31 31.99
CA PRO A 22 0.85 0.69 32.24
C PRO A 22 1.31 2.15 32.06
N GLU A 23 2.55 2.45 32.45
CA GLU A 23 3.17 3.78 32.33
C GLU A 23 3.41 4.15 30.87
N LEU A 24 3.95 3.22 30.07
CA LEU A 24 4.15 3.42 28.64
C LEU A 24 2.82 3.57 27.90
N LEU A 25 1.81 2.80 28.30
CA LEU A 25 0.47 2.89 27.74
C LEU A 25 -0.17 4.26 28.01
N ALA A 26 0.00 4.82 29.20
CA ALA A 26 -0.46 6.16 29.54
C ALA A 26 0.31 7.25 28.77
N TYR A 27 1.63 7.08 28.64
CA TYR A 27 2.47 7.97 27.83
C TYR A 27 2.02 8.02 26.37
N TYR A 28 1.67 6.88 25.76
CA TYR A 28 1.15 6.85 24.39
C TYR A 28 -0.20 7.56 24.26
N ASP A 29 -1.08 7.47 25.27
CA ASP A 29 -2.34 8.23 25.29
C ASP A 29 -2.10 9.74 25.39
N GLU A 30 -1.10 10.17 26.15
CA GLU A 30 -0.72 11.59 26.21
C GLU A 30 -0.21 12.10 24.86
N LEU A 31 0.68 11.34 24.19
CA LEU A 31 1.15 11.68 22.84
C LEU A 31 -0.01 11.82 21.84
N ALA A 32 -0.99 10.91 21.90
CA ALA A 32 -2.14 10.93 21.01
C ALA A 32 -2.96 12.23 21.14
N ARG A 33 -3.05 12.83 22.33
CA ARG A 33 -3.70 14.14 22.56
C ARG A 33 -3.03 15.28 21.78
N HIS A 34 -1.74 15.13 21.48
CA HIS A 34 -0.94 16.08 20.70
C HIS A 34 -0.85 15.71 19.22
N LYS A 35 -1.60 14.71 18.74
CA LYS A 35 -1.46 14.13 17.39
C LYS A 35 -0.03 13.62 17.13
N ALA A 36 0.65 13.20 18.19
CA ALA A 36 1.98 12.60 18.15
C ALA A 36 1.88 11.10 18.45
N GLY A 37 2.92 10.35 18.09
CA GLY A 37 3.03 8.93 18.36
C GLY A 37 4.49 8.52 18.56
N ALA A 38 4.70 7.46 19.32
CA ALA A 38 6.01 6.88 19.54
C ALA A 38 6.40 5.99 18.35
N LEU A 39 7.44 6.34 17.59
CA LEU A 39 7.82 5.63 16.37
C LEU A 39 8.05 4.13 16.59
N TRP A 40 8.66 3.74 17.72
CA TRP A 40 8.98 2.35 18.04
C TRP A 40 7.75 1.44 18.21
N THR A 41 6.53 1.98 18.33
CA THR A 41 5.32 1.15 18.36
C THR A 41 4.91 0.66 16.97
N VAL A 42 5.37 1.33 15.91
CA VAL A 42 5.05 0.99 14.51
C VAL A 42 6.28 0.73 13.64
N ALA A 43 7.49 1.04 14.13
CA ALA A 43 8.75 1.00 13.38
C ALA A 43 8.91 -0.31 12.59
N ASN A 44 8.71 -1.44 13.26
CA ASN A 44 8.89 -2.75 12.65
C ASN A 44 7.91 -3.03 11.47
N LYS A 45 6.74 -2.39 11.46
CA LYS A 45 5.75 -2.49 10.38
C LYS A 45 6.07 -1.56 9.20
N ILE A 46 6.55 -0.35 9.47
CA ILE A 46 6.77 0.67 8.42
C ILE A 46 8.20 0.65 7.84
N GLU A 47 9.16 0.08 8.56
CA GLU A 47 10.55 -0.09 8.13
C GLU A 47 10.86 -1.60 8.02
N PRO A 48 10.44 -2.28 6.93
CA PRO A 48 10.84 -3.67 6.71
C PRO A 48 12.35 -3.76 6.45
N TRP A 49 12.98 -4.87 6.85
CA TRP A 49 14.42 -5.15 6.63
C TRP A 49 14.87 -5.01 5.17
N GLU A 50 13.96 -5.32 4.26
CA GLU A 50 14.15 -5.17 2.84
C GLU A 50 12.92 -4.48 2.24
N PRO A 51 13.08 -3.73 1.13
CA PRO A 51 11.95 -3.13 0.45
C PRO A 51 10.90 -4.17 0.06
N LYS A 52 9.70 -4.05 0.63
CA LYS A 52 8.56 -4.89 0.26
C LYS A 52 7.72 -4.17 -0.77
N SER A 53 7.91 -4.53 -2.04
CA SER A 53 7.08 -4.01 -3.12
C SER A 53 5.63 -4.44 -2.95
N GLN A 54 4.71 -3.47 -2.98
CA GLN A 54 3.29 -3.76 -3.11
C GLN A 54 2.93 -4.21 -4.53
N SER A 55 3.69 -3.81 -5.55
CA SER A 55 3.48 -4.30 -6.92
C SER A 55 3.85 -5.77 -7.00
N VAL A 56 2.96 -6.58 -7.60
CA VAL A 56 3.23 -7.99 -7.87
C VAL A 56 3.75 -8.19 -9.30
N PRO A 57 4.58 -9.20 -9.59
CA PRO A 57 4.95 -9.54 -10.96
C PRO A 57 3.72 -9.95 -11.77
N VAL A 58 3.52 -9.32 -12.93
CA VAL A 58 2.41 -9.63 -13.85
C VAL A 58 2.93 -9.74 -15.27
N VAL A 59 2.39 -10.70 -16.02
CA VAL A 59 2.66 -10.85 -17.45
C VAL A 59 1.40 -10.51 -18.23
N TRP A 60 1.47 -9.43 -19.00
CA TRP A 60 0.43 -9.05 -19.96
C TRP A 60 0.86 -9.43 -21.37
N ARG A 61 0.34 -10.53 -21.89
CA ARG A 61 0.71 -10.98 -23.24
C ARG A 61 -0.07 -10.19 -24.27
N TYR A 62 0.64 -9.69 -25.28
CA TYR A 62 0.03 -8.97 -26.40
C TYR A 62 -1.12 -9.75 -27.04
N ARG A 63 -0.94 -11.05 -27.28
CA ARG A 63 -1.97 -11.91 -27.91
C ARG A 63 -3.28 -11.97 -27.11
N ASP A 64 -3.17 -11.90 -25.78
CA ASP A 64 -4.32 -11.99 -24.88
C ASP A 64 -5.08 -10.65 -24.85
N LEU A 65 -4.35 -9.52 -24.89
CA LEU A 65 -4.95 -8.18 -24.82
C LEU A 65 -5.41 -7.60 -26.17
N ARG A 66 -4.80 -8.01 -27.28
CA ARG A 66 -5.04 -7.40 -28.61
C ARG A 66 -6.52 -7.35 -28.98
N ALA A 67 -7.25 -8.45 -28.79
CA ALA A 67 -8.66 -8.52 -29.13
C ALA A 67 -9.50 -7.54 -28.29
N HIS A 68 -9.18 -7.37 -27.01
CA HIS A 68 -9.86 -6.42 -26.12
C HIS A 68 -9.60 -4.96 -26.51
N VAL A 69 -8.35 -4.64 -26.87
CA VAL A 69 -7.99 -3.29 -27.35
C VAL A 69 -8.76 -2.96 -28.63
N LEU A 70 -8.84 -3.88 -29.59
CA LEU A 70 -9.56 -3.64 -30.84
C LEU A 70 -11.08 -3.53 -30.61
N ARG A 71 -11.65 -4.39 -29.76
CA ARG A 71 -13.08 -4.33 -29.41
C ARG A 71 -13.49 -2.99 -28.78
N SER A 72 -12.56 -2.29 -28.13
CA SER A 72 -12.86 -0.96 -27.56
C SER A 72 -13.33 0.07 -28.60
N VAL A 73 -12.92 -0.08 -29.87
CA VAL A 73 -13.29 0.84 -30.97
C VAL A 73 -14.78 0.78 -31.27
N GLU A 74 -15.36 -0.41 -31.21
CA GLU A 74 -16.78 -0.64 -31.47
C GLU A 74 -17.67 -0.14 -30.31
N LEU A 75 -17.13 -0.13 -29.09
CA LEU A 75 -17.91 0.12 -27.88
C LEU A 75 -17.82 1.57 -27.38
N VAL A 76 -16.69 2.24 -27.60
CA VAL A 76 -16.42 3.56 -27.02
C VAL A 76 -16.14 4.55 -28.15
N THR A 77 -17.09 5.43 -28.42
CA THR A 77 -16.95 6.48 -29.44
C THR A 77 -16.02 7.61 -28.94
N PRO A 78 -15.38 8.36 -29.85
CA PRO A 78 -14.49 9.47 -29.47
C PRO A 78 -15.16 10.54 -28.58
N GLU A 79 -16.45 10.78 -28.77
CA GLU A 79 -17.22 11.77 -28.02
C GLU A 79 -17.47 11.33 -26.57
N LYS A 80 -17.46 10.01 -26.31
CA LYS A 80 -17.69 9.42 -24.98
C LYS A 80 -16.42 9.34 -24.14
N ALA A 81 -15.24 9.41 -24.75
CA ALA A 81 -13.96 9.29 -24.03
C ALA A 81 -12.87 10.16 -24.67
N GLY A 82 -12.40 11.17 -23.92
CA GLY A 82 -11.29 12.03 -24.37
C GLY A 82 -9.96 11.28 -24.59
N ARG A 83 -9.77 10.13 -23.92
CA ARG A 83 -8.71 9.15 -24.20
C ARG A 83 -9.25 7.75 -24.03
N ARG A 84 -9.18 6.93 -25.08
CA ARG A 84 -9.58 5.52 -25.04
C ARG A 84 -8.36 4.64 -24.85
N VAL A 85 -8.11 4.24 -23.59
CA VAL A 85 -6.93 3.47 -23.19
C VAL A 85 -7.36 2.27 -22.36
N VAL A 86 -6.79 1.10 -22.66
CA VAL A 86 -6.78 -0.06 -21.77
C VAL A 86 -5.47 -0.01 -21.00
N TYR A 87 -5.51 0.36 -19.73
CA TYR A 87 -4.32 0.45 -18.89
C TYR A 87 -4.01 -0.89 -18.22
N LEU A 88 -2.76 -1.11 -17.83
CA LEU A 88 -2.32 -2.33 -17.16
C LEU A 88 -2.46 -2.14 -15.65
N ASN A 89 -3.41 -2.83 -15.03
CA ASN A 89 -3.70 -2.69 -13.61
C ASN A 89 -2.99 -3.78 -12.81
N ASN A 90 -1.99 -3.41 -12.01
CA ASN A 90 -1.32 -4.35 -11.12
C ASN A 90 -2.25 -4.75 -9.97
N PRO A 91 -2.44 -6.05 -9.68
CA PRO A 91 -3.30 -6.49 -8.57
C PRO A 91 -2.90 -5.93 -7.21
N GLY A 92 -1.62 -5.61 -7.01
CA GLY A 92 -1.12 -5.03 -5.77
C GLY A 92 -1.12 -3.49 -5.74
N ARG A 93 -1.63 -2.82 -6.78
CA ARG A 93 -1.64 -1.35 -6.93
C ARG A 93 -2.94 -0.81 -7.53
N THR A 94 -4.05 -1.49 -7.27
CA THR A 94 -5.37 -1.10 -7.81
C THR A 94 -5.90 0.19 -7.20
N ASP A 95 -5.37 0.60 -6.05
CA ASP A 95 -5.65 1.84 -5.33
C ASP A 95 -5.21 3.10 -6.11
N VAL A 96 -4.15 2.98 -6.90
CA VAL A 96 -3.54 4.12 -7.62
C VAL A 96 -3.52 3.93 -9.14
N ALA A 97 -4.19 2.89 -9.64
CA ALA A 97 -4.21 2.50 -11.05
C ALA A 97 -2.80 2.57 -11.66
N ALA A 98 -1.90 1.65 -11.27
CA ALA A 98 -0.51 1.59 -11.72
C ALA A 98 -0.14 0.21 -12.30
N ALA A 99 0.77 0.17 -13.28
CA ALA A 99 1.34 -1.09 -13.79
C ALA A 99 2.43 -1.67 -12.89
N VAL A 100 3.30 -0.80 -12.36
CA VAL A 100 4.34 -1.12 -11.39
C VAL A 100 4.78 0.16 -10.70
N GLY A 101 5.01 0.08 -9.38
CA GLY A 101 5.38 1.22 -8.56
C GLY A 101 4.44 2.41 -8.76
N TRP A 102 4.97 3.46 -9.39
CA TRP A 102 4.30 4.74 -9.63
C TRP A 102 4.31 5.18 -11.10
N ILE A 103 4.54 4.27 -12.07
CA ILE A 103 4.81 4.62 -13.48
C ILE A 103 3.65 5.30 -14.25
N TYR A 104 2.48 5.50 -13.65
CA TYR A 104 1.37 6.26 -14.26
C TYR A 104 1.03 7.59 -13.55
N GLY A 105 1.68 7.86 -12.40
CA GLY A 105 1.44 9.04 -11.56
C GLY A 105 2.45 10.16 -11.78
#